data_AF-X1RHU3-F1
#
_entry.id   AF-X1RHU3-F1
#
_cell.length_a   1.000
_cell.length_b   1.000
_cell.length_c   1.000
_cell.angle_alpha   90.00
_cell.angle_beta   90.00
_cell.angle_gamma   90.00
#
_symmetry.space_group_name_H-M   'P 1'
#
loop_
_entity.id
_entity.type
_entity.pdbx_description
1 polymer ?
#
loop_
_entity_poly.entity_id
_entity_poly.type
_entity_poly.pdbx_seq_one_letter_code
_entity_poly.pdbx_strand_id
1 'polypeptide(L)'
;SGKITSIEIWANKTLLDCKVATFYIESGNNLSTRDWELIGTVISGSKKTFEVDIEVKEGDYIGISYSRDGKIEIDASGGNDWHILYEDHIPCNNKAFDTGERIISLHGTGIE
;
A
#
# COMPACT_ATOMS: atom_id res chain seq x y z
N SER A 1 8.31 -1.30 17.42
CA SER A 1 8.70 -0.95 16.02
C SER A 1 9.25 -2.19 15.40
N GLY A 2 9.14 -2.37 14.08
CA GLY A 2 9.60 -3.58 13.42
C GLY A 2 9.82 -3.40 11.93
N LYS A 3 9.85 -4.52 11.21
CA LYS A 3 10.02 -4.60 9.76
C LYS A 3 8.96 -5.49 9.15
N ILE A 4 8.31 -5.01 8.10
CA ILE A 4 7.54 -5.87 7.20
C ILE A 4 8.55 -6.57 6.31
N THR A 5 8.50 -7.90 6.28
CA THR A 5 9.45 -8.74 5.53
C THR A 5 8.79 -9.47 4.36
N SER A 6 7.44 -9.51 4.34
CA SER A 6 6.67 -10.17 3.29
C SER A 6 5.39 -9.40 3.00
N ILE A 7 5.07 -9.27 1.72
CA ILE A 7 3.84 -8.64 1.23
C ILE A 7 3.10 -9.63 0.33
N GLU A 8 1.81 -9.80 0.58
CA GLU A 8 0.88 -10.53 -0.28
C GLU A 8 -0.06 -9.55 -1.00
N ILE A 9 -0.19 -9.68 -2.32
CA ILE A 9 -1.03 -8.82 -3.16
C ILE A 9 -1.89 -9.68 -4.08
N TRP A 10 -3.16 -9.32 -4.24
CA TRP A 10 -4.02 -9.85 -5.31
C TRP A 10 -4.45 -8.73 -6.27
N ALA A 11 -4.16 -8.90 -7.56
CA ALA A 11 -4.52 -7.94 -8.61
C ALA A 11 -5.57 -8.50 -9.58
N ASN A 12 -6.59 -7.69 -9.87
CA ASN A 12 -7.60 -7.95 -10.90
C ASN A 12 -7.09 -7.63 -12.32
N LYS A 13 -6.19 -6.65 -12.45
CA LYS A 13 -5.45 -6.33 -13.68
C LYS A 13 -3.99 -6.06 -13.31
N THR A 14 -3.05 -6.54 -14.12
CA THR A 14 -1.61 -6.46 -13.85
C THR A 14 -1.20 -5.06 -13.39
N LEU A 15 -0.50 -4.99 -12.26
CA LEU A 15 0.05 -3.76 -11.70
C LEU A 15 1.48 -3.62 -12.22
N LEU A 16 1.82 -2.47 -12.80
CA LEU A 16 3.18 -2.12 -13.21
C LEU A 16 3.72 -1.05 -12.28
N ASP A 17 5.05 -0.99 -12.17
CA ASP A 17 5.77 -0.03 -11.31
C ASP A 17 5.21 0.01 -9.88
N CYS A 18 4.89 -1.17 -9.35
CA CYS A 18 4.21 -1.30 -8.08
C CYS A 18 5.16 -1.00 -6.92
N LYS A 19 4.77 -0.06 -6.06
CA LYS A 19 5.45 0.27 -4.82
C LYS A 19 4.55 -0.05 -3.63
N VAL A 20 5.14 -0.49 -2.53
CA VAL A 20 4.45 -0.65 -1.23
C VAL A 20 5.15 0.20 -0.21
N ALA A 21 4.38 0.81 0.69
CA ALA A 21 4.91 1.74 1.68
C ALA A 21 4.13 1.68 2.99
N THR A 22 4.81 2.11 4.06
CA THR A 22 4.21 2.43 5.34
C THR A 22 4.06 3.95 5.48
N PHE A 23 3.02 4.39 6.18
CA PHE A 23 2.67 5.80 6.33
C PHE A 23 2.27 6.13 7.75
N TYR A 24 2.57 7.35 8.19
CA TYR A 24 2.09 7.89 9.45
C TYR A 24 1.31 9.18 9.22
N ILE A 25 0.34 9.45 10.09
CA ILE A 25 -0.46 10.67 10.04
C ILE A 25 0.37 11.84 10.58
N GLU A 26 0.52 12.89 9.77
CA GLU A 26 1.08 14.18 10.19
C GLU A 26 0.00 15.04 10.86
N SER A 27 -1.17 15.15 10.22
CA SER A 27 -2.33 15.87 10.74
C SER A 27 -3.58 15.58 9.92
N GLY A 28 -4.74 15.40 10.58
CA GLY A 28 -6.00 15.16 9.87
C GLY A 28 -5.89 14.00 8.88
N ASN A 29 -6.09 14.30 7.59
CA ASN A 29 -5.96 13.33 6.50
C ASN A 29 -4.62 13.38 5.75
N ASN A 30 -3.63 14.07 6.31
CA ASN A 30 -2.31 14.17 5.70
C ASN A 30 -1.36 13.11 6.25
N LEU A 31 -0.76 12.34 5.35
CA LEU A 31 0.18 11.28 5.66
C LEU A 31 1.55 11.56 5.05
N SER A 32 2.58 11.03 5.70
CA SER A 32 3.96 10.99 5.20
C SER A 32 4.42 9.53 5.09
N THR A 33 5.25 9.24 4.09
CA THR A 33 5.88 7.92 3.96
C THR A 33 6.90 7.73 5.08
N ARG A 34 6.80 6.61 5.82
CA ARG A 34 7.87 6.16 6.71
C ARG A 34 8.94 5.46 5.90
N ASP A 35 8.55 4.41 5.19
CA ASP A 35 9.45 3.62 4.37
C ASP A 35 8.69 2.97 3.20
N TRP A 36 9.42 2.56 2.16
CA TRP A 36 8.82 2.01 0.95
C TRP A 36 9.79 1.19 0.11
N GLU A 37 9.22 0.29 -0.70
CA GLU A 37 9.98 -0.46 -1.70
C GLU A 37 9.26 -0.55 -3.05
N LEU A 38 10.04 -0.68 -4.12
CA LEU A 38 9.57 -1.03 -5.46
C LEU A 38 9.50 -2.55 -5.61
N ILE A 39 8.29 -3.08 -5.71
CA ILE A 39 8.00 -4.49 -5.96
C ILE A 39 8.01 -4.82 -7.47
N GLY A 40 7.75 -3.82 -8.32
CA GLY A 40 7.78 -3.98 -9.78
C GLY A 40 6.46 -4.48 -10.35
N THR A 41 6.46 -5.60 -11.07
CA THR A 41 5.25 -6.09 -11.75
C THR A 41 4.49 -7.11 -10.91
N VAL A 42 3.21 -6.85 -10.65
CA VAL A 42 2.29 -7.81 -10.03
C VAL A 42 1.33 -8.34 -11.09
N ILE A 43 1.61 -9.55 -11.59
CA ILE A 43 0.78 -10.20 -12.61
C ILE A 43 -0.61 -10.54 -12.03
N SER A 44 -1.68 -10.16 -12.74
CA SER A 44 -3.07 -10.41 -12.30
C SER A 44 -3.46 -11.88 -12.28
N GLY A 45 -4.55 -12.18 -11.56
CA GLY A 45 -5.25 -13.47 -11.60
C GLY A 45 -4.77 -14.50 -10.57
N SER A 46 -3.83 -14.13 -9.69
CA SER A 46 -3.44 -14.96 -8.54
C SER A 46 -2.78 -14.11 -7.46
N LYS A 47 -2.78 -14.61 -6.22
CA LYS A 47 -2.01 -14.04 -5.11
C LYS A 47 -0.53 -14.08 -5.45
N LYS A 48 0.17 -12.97 -5.25
CA LYS A 48 1.62 -12.86 -5.36
C LYS A 48 2.19 -12.53 -3.98
N THR A 49 3.34 -13.10 -3.68
CA THR A 49 4.08 -12.85 -2.45
C THR A 49 5.45 -12.30 -2.81
N PHE A 50 5.87 -11.25 -2.12
CA PHE A 50 7.13 -10.55 -2.33
C PHE A 50 7.87 -10.40 -1.01
N GLU A 51 9.17 -10.65 -1.04
CA GLU A 51 10.06 -10.27 0.04
C GLU A 51 10.34 -8.77 -0.04
N VAL A 52 10.31 -8.10 1.10
CA VAL A 52 10.57 -6.66 1.24
C VAL A 52 11.33 -6.41 2.55
N ASP A 53 11.86 -5.21 2.72
CA ASP A 53 12.45 -4.72 3.95
C ASP A 53 11.93 -3.31 4.26
N ILE A 54 10.69 -3.22 4.76
CA ILE A 54 10.00 -1.93 5.01
C ILE A 54 9.86 -1.69 6.51
N GLU A 55 10.41 -0.57 7.01
CA GLU A 55 10.25 -0.15 8.40
C GLU A 55 8.78 0.14 8.75
N VAL A 56 8.36 -0.30 9.95
CA VAL A 56 7.01 -0.04 10.48
C VAL A 56 7.03 0.28 11.97
N LYS A 57 6.10 1.13 12.39
CA LYS A 57 5.82 1.45 13.79
C LYS A 57 4.33 1.25 14.07
N GLU A 58 4.01 1.02 15.35
CA GLU A 58 2.62 0.94 15.79
C GLU A 58 1.88 2.24 15.41
N GLY A 59 0.70 2.09 14.83
CA GLY A 59 -0.11 3.20 14.32
C GLY A 59 0.18 3.61 12.87
N ASP A 60 1.18 3.01 12.22
CA ASP A 60 1.37 3.21 10.78
C ASP A 60 0.28 2.50 9.95
N TYR A 61 -0.01 3.08 8.80
CA TYR A 61 -0.82 2.51 7.74
C TYR A 61 0.07 1.85 6.68
N ILE A 62 -0.46 0.86 5.99
CA ILE A 62 0.18 0.26 4.81
C ILE A 62 -0.58 0.68 3.54
N GLY A 63 0.14 0.93 2.46
CA GLY A 63 -0.47 1.27 1.18
C GLY A 63 0.38 0.87 -0.02
N ILE A 64 -0.19 1.06 -1.20
CA ILE A 64 0.38 0.63 -2.48
C ILE A 64 0.20 1.72 -3.54
N SER A 65 1.17 1.86 -4.43
CA SER A 65 1.05 2.64 -5.66
C SER A 65 1.38 1.76 -6.86
N TYR A 66 0.77 2.04 -8.01
CA TYR A 66 0.99 1.33 -9.27
C TYR A 66 0.51 2.20 -10.44
N SER A 67 0.93 1.86 -11.66
CA SER A 67 0.56 2.61 -12.87
C SER A 67 -0.95 2.66 -13.09
N ARG A 68 -1.46 3.74 -13.70
CA ARG A 68 -2.91 4.00 -13.89
C ARG A 68 -3.67 2.88 -14.59
N ASP A 69 -2.97 2.05 -15.38
CA ASP A 69 -3.56 0.92 -16.09
C ASP A 69 -3.81 -0.31 -15.20
N GLY A 70 -3.25 -0.38 -13.99
CA GLY A 70 -3.43 -1.48 -13.06
C GLY A 70 -4.77 -1.46 -12.32
N LYS A 71 -5.16 -2.60 -11.73
CA LYS A 71 -6.33 -2.68 -10.83
C LYS A 71 -6.08 -3.72 -9.74
N ILE A 72 -5.85 -3.26 -8.51
CA ILE A 72 -5.83 -4.13 -7.33
C ILE A 72 -7.24 -4.68 -7.05
N GLU A 73 -7.34 -5.83 -6.40
CA GLU A 73 -8.61 -6.29 -5.86
C GLU A 73 -9.01 -5.44 -4.65
N ILE A 74 -10.31 -5.09 -4.61
CA ILE A 74 -10.89 -4.16 -3.66
C ILE A 74 -12.26 -4.68 -3.27
N ASP A 75 -12.53 -4.77 -1.97
CA ASP A 75 -13.89 -4.79 -1.44
C ASP A 75 -14.34 -3.34 -1.21
N ALA A 76 -15.39 -2.92 -1.92
CA ALA A 76 -15.96 -1.59 -1.83
C ALA A 76 -16.96 -1.43 -0.68
N SER A 77 -17.08 -2.45 0.17
CA SER A 77 -17.93 -2.45 1.36
C SER A 77 -17.17 -2.97 2.57
N GLY A 78 -17.37 -2.34 3.74
CA GLY A 78 -16.93 -2.92 5.02
C GLY A 78 -15.49 -2.66 5.47
N GLY A 79 -14.77 -1.70 4.86
CA GLY A 79 -13.41 -1.31 5.24
C GLY A 79 -13.28 0.09 5.83
N ASN A 80 -12.11 0.40 6.42
CA ASN A 80 -11.66 1.75 6.75
C ASN A 80 -10.18 1.90 6.30
N ASP A 81 -9.93 1.89 4.99
CA ASP A 81 -8.59 2.15 4.46
C ASP A 81 -8.42 3.60 3.98
N TRP A 82 -7.16 3.98 3.85
CA TRP A 82 -6.70 5.23 3.26
C TRP A 82 -6.31 4.98 1.81
N HIS A 83 -6.89 5.72 0.87
CA HIS A 83 -6.73 5.47 -0.56
C HIS A 83 -5.97 6.60 -1.24
N ILE A 84 -5.11 6.25 -2.20
CA ILE A 84 -4.62 7.19 -3.22
C ILE A 84 -5.27 6.85 -4.55
N LEU A 85 -6.06 7.78 -5.08
CA LEU A 85 -6.62 7.71 -6.42
C LEU A 85 -5.55 8.11 -7.46
N TYR A 86 -4.97 7.10 -8.10
CA TYR A 86 -4.38 7.18 -9.45
C TYR A 86 -3.08 7.99 -9.68
N GLU A 87 -2.36 8.41 -8.64
CA GLU A 87 -1.03 9.03 -8.78
C GLU A 87 0.01 8.36 -7.87
N ASP A 88 1.25 8.27 -8.35
CA ASP A 88 2.37 7.83 -7.52
C ASP A 88 2.77 8.96 -6.56
N HIS A 89 2.41 8.77 -5.30
CA HIS A 89 2.77 9.66 -4.20
C HIS A 89 3.81 9.01 -3.29
N ILE A 90 4.47 7.92 -3.70
CA ILE A 90 5.45 7.24 -2.85
C ILE A 90 6.87 7.56 -3.36
N PRO A 91 7.73 8.19 -2.56
CA PRO A 91 7.48 8.68 -1.20
C PRO A 91 6.71 10.02 -1.16
N CYS A 92 5.97 10.28 -0.07
CA CYS A 92 5.30 11.55 0.19
C CYS A 92 5.73 12.19 1.51
N ASN A 93 5.47 13.50 1.60
CA ASN A 93 5.54 14.29 2.83
C ASN A 93 4.24 15.10 2.97
N ASN A 94 3.56 14.98 4.12
CA ASN A 94 2.38 15.75 4.50
C ASN A 94 1.34 15.88 3.38
N LYS A 95 1.06 14.76 2.70
CA LYS A 95 0.17 14.71 1.53
C LYS A 95 -1.22 14.31 1.99
N ALA A 96 -2.24 15.01 1.51
CA ALA A 96 -3.63 14.67 1.78
C ALA A 96 -4.02 13.37 1.05
N PHE A 97 -4.63 12.44 1.77
CA PHE A 97 -5.19 11.18 1.26
C PHE A 97 -6.71 11.21 1.39
N ASP A 98 -7.40 10.51 0.48
CA ASP A 98 -8.83 10.32 0.59
C ASP A 98 -9.13 9.18 1.58
N THR A 99 -10.08 9.43 2.47
CA THR A 99 -10.63 8.43 3.38
C THR A 99 -11.88 7.81 2.77
N GLY A 100 -12.01 6.48 2.82
CA GLY A 100 -13.19 5.81 2.28
C GLY A 100 -13.34 4.37 2.78
N GLU A 101 -14.54 3.82 2.61
CA GLU A 101 -14.84 2.46 3.05
C GLU A 101 -14.43 1.43 2.01
N ARG A 102 -13.13 1.15 1.91
CA ARG A 102 -12.65 0.06 1.06
C ARG A 102 -11.60 -0.75 1.79
N ILE A 103 -11.45 -2.00 1.39
CA ILE A 103 -10.34 -2.86 1.79
C ILE A 103 -9.64 -3.27 0.51
N ILE A 104 -8.33 -3.07 0.45
CA ILE A 104 -7.52 -3.56 -0.67
C ILE A 104 -6.92 -4.93 -0.34
N SER A 105 -6.76 -5.78 -1.36
CA SER A 105 -6.04 -7.06 -1.22
C SER A 105 -4.52 -6.85 -1.12
N LEU A 106 -4.09 -6.26 -0.01
CA LEU A 106 -2.71 -6.03 0.40
C LEU A 106 -2.55 -6.51 1.84
N HIS A 107 -1.64 -7.42 2.08
CA HIS A 107 -1.38 -7.94 3.42
C HIS A 107 0.12 -8.01 3.68
N GLY A 108 0.58 -7.39 4.77
CA GLY A 108 1.97 -7.43 5.20
C GLY A 108 2.18 -8.28 6.44
N THR A 109 3.25 -9.06 6.45
CA THR A 109 3.74 -9.80 7.63
C THR A 109 5.21 -9.48 7.86
N GLY A 110 5.64 -9.62 9.11
CA GLY A 110 6.95 -9.13 9.51
C GLY A 110 7.37 -9.56 10.90
N ILE A 111 8.42 -8.92 11.37
CA ILE A 111 9.05 -9.14 12.67
C ILE A 111 9.14 -7.81 13.44
N GLU A 112 9.21 -7.90 14.76
CA GLU A 112 9.53 -6.78 15.65
C GLU A 112 11.04 -6.58 15.78
#